data_AF-A0A2V5WMC5-F1
#
_entry.id   AF-A0A2V5WMC5-F1
#
_cell.length_a   1.000
_cell.length_b   1.000
_cell.length_c   1.000
_cell.angle_alpha   90.00
_cell.angle_beta   90.00
_cell.angle_gamma   90.00
#
_symmetry.space_group_name_H-M   'P 1'
#
loop_
_entity.id
_entity.type
_entity.pdbx_description
1 polymer ?
#
loop_
_entity_poly.entity_id
_entity_poly.type
_entity_poly.pdbx_seq_one_letter_code
_entity_poly.pdbx_strand_id
1 'polypeptide(L)'
;LDGAPMKDALFDGIDTTWTRVPKSEAIAEKVKKLLSTFAPADPAASVPKLLELRKELSKSDQKDWFIAKAGEVDILIAACFGLNIESSTTSATVSAGQTLPIKLEAINRSNVPVQLVEASIPVTGQNLRLDAPLPQD
;
A
#
# COMPACT_ATOMS: atom_id res chain seq x y z
N LEU A 1 0.83 -3.44 40.59
CA LEU A 1 2.02 -2.71 40.10
C LEU A 1 1.50 -1.33 39.73
N ASP A 2 1.75 -0.33 40.56
CA ASP A 2 1.31 1.03 40.26
C ASP A 2 2.32 1.69 39.32
N GLY A 3 1.85 2.25 38.20
CA GLY A 3 2.67 2.95 37.23
C GLY A 3 3.17 4.30 37.75
N ALA A 4 4.12 4.91 37.05
CA ALA A 4 4.57 6.26 37.38
C ALA A 4 3.41 7.27 37.23
N PRO A 5 3.28 8.26 38.12
CA PRO A 5 2.24 9.28 38.03
C PRO A 5 2.43 10.13 36.77
N MET A 6 1.33 10.40 36.07
CA MET A 6 1.28 11.35 34.95
C MET A 6 1.69 12.74 35.46
N LYS A 7 2.61 13.41 34.77
CA LYS A 7 3.10 14.75 35.13
C LYS A 7 2.40 15.82 34.29
N ASP A 8 2.52 15.70 32.97
CA ASP A 8 2.13 16.70 31.99
C ASP A 8 1.19 16.11 30.92
N ALA A 9 1.43 14.89 30.44
CA ALA A 9 0.67 14.28 29.36
C ALA A 9 0.54 12.74 29.45
N LEU A 10 -0.41 12.20 28.70
CA LEU A 10 -0.70 10.75 28.65
C LEU A 10 0.52 9.87 28.29
N PHE A 11 1.55 10.43 27.65
CA PHE A 11 2.73 9.71 27.18
C PHE A 11 4.04 10.18 27.83
N ASP A 12 3.98 10.74 29.03
CA ASP A 12 5.18 11.19 29.74
C ASP A 12 6.22 10.08 29.89
N GLY A 13 7.48 10.41 29.57
CA GLY A 13 8.59 9.46 29.63
C GLY A 13 8.65 8.44 28.48
N ILE A 14 7.74 8.53 27.49
CA ILE A 14 7.74 7.68 26.29
C ILE A 14 8.27 8.46 25.09
N ASP A 15 9.32 7.95 24.45
CA ASP A 15 9.78 8.46 23.15
C ASP A 15 8.80 8.03 22.06
N THR A 16 8.07 9.00 21.50
CA THR A 16 7.09 8.79 20.42
C THR A 16 7.67 9.11 19.03
N THR A 17 8.97 9.40 18.95
CA THR A 17 9.65 9.75 17.71
C THR A 17 10.29 8.52 17.05
N TRP A 18 10.87 8.73 15.87
CA TRP A 18 11.61 7.69 15.16
C TRP A 18 12.88 7.26 15.91
N THR A 19 13.46 8.10 16.78
CA THR A 19 14.72 7.78 17.47
C THR A 19 14.63 6.57 18.40
N ARG A 20 13.42 6.18 18.80
CA ARG A 20 13.18 4.95 19.57
C ARG A 20 13.55 3.67 18.81
N VAL A 21 13.49 3.70 17.47
CA VAL A 21 13.80 2.54 16.63
C VAL A 21 15.25 2.62 16.17
N PRO A 22 16.10 1.62 16.48
CA PRO A 22 17.49 1.61 16.04
C PRO A 22 17.62 1.68 14.51
N LYS A 23 18.58 2.46 14.02
CA LYS A 23 18.91 2.60 12.57
C LYS A 23 17.73 3.13 11.73
N SER A 24 16.88 3.97 12.31
CA SER A 24 15.68 4.50 11.65
C SER A 24 15.86 5.90 11.06
N GLU A 25 17.02 6.53 11.24
CA GLU A 25 17.27 7.93 10.89
C GLU A 25 17.05 8.20 9.40
N ALA A 26 17.57 7.30 8.54
CA ALA A 26 17.38 7.39 7.10
C ALA A 26 15.90 7.24 6.68
N ILE A 27 15.14 6.44 7.43
CA ILE A 27 13.70 6.24 7.20
C ILE A 27 12.92 7.48 7.65
N ALA A 28 13.26 8.03 8.81
CA ALA A 28 12.64 9.25 9.34
C ALA A 28 12.78 10.42 8.35
N GLU A 29 13.96 10.61 7.77
CA GLU A 29 14.19 11.65 6.75
C GLU A 29 13.38 11.40 5.46
N LYS A 30 13.28 10.15 5.01
CA LYS A 30 12.42 9.79 3.85
C LYS A 30 10.95 10.09 4.13
N VAL A 31 10.45 9.75 5.32
CA VAL A 31 9.07 10.03 5.74
C VAL A 31 8.82 11.54 5.81
N LYS A 32 9.74 12.29 6.42
CA LYS A 32 9.65 13.76 6.49
C LYS A 32 9.58 14.40 5.10
N LYS A 33 10.40 13.92 4.17
CA LYS A 33 10.40 14.39 2.77
C LYS A 33 9.11 14.01 2.03
N LEU A 34 8.57 12.82 2.27
CA LEU A 34 7.28 12.40 1.73
C LEU A 34 6.17 13.35 2.21
N LEU A 35 6.08 13.57 3.52
CA LEU A 35 5.08 14.46 4.11
C LEU A 35 5.20 15.90 3.59
N SER A 36 6.42 16.44 3.48
CA SER A 36 6.61 17.83 3.02
C SER A 36 6.35 18.04 1.53
N THR A 37 6.30 16.96 0.74
CA THR A 37 6.08 17.01 -0.71
C THR A 37 4.78 16.34 -1.15
N PHE A 38 3.93 15.93 -0.20
CA PHE A 38 2.64 15.35 -0.49
C PHE A 38 1.72 16.40 -1.11
N ALA A 39 1.19 16.11 -2.29
CA ALA A 39 0.25 16.96 -3.01
C ALA A 39 -1.13 16.29 -3.00
N PRO A 40 -2.12 16.78 -2.23
CA PRO A 40 -3.45 16.18 -2.20
C PRO A 40 -4.16 16.15 -3.56
N ALA A 41 -3.84 17.09 -4.45
CA ALA A 41 -4.36 17.15 -5.81
C ALA A 41 -3.67 16.14 -6.78
N ASP A 42 -2.50 15.63 -6.40
CA ASP A 42 -1.78 14.58 -7.14
C ASP A 42 -1.08 13.62 -6.16
N PRO A 43 -1.84 12.74 -5.48
CA PRO A 43 -1.26 11.77 -4.55
C PRO A 43 -0.26 10.83 -5.22
N ALA A 44 -0.45 10.56 -6.51
CA ALA A 44 0.40 9.65 -7.28
C ALA A 44 1.85 10.13 -7.41
N ALA A 45 2.09 11.45 -7.33
CA ALA A 45 3.44 12.01 -7.25
C ALA A 45 4.27 11.47 -6.05
N SER A 46 3.61 10.92 -5.02
CA SER A 46 4.27 10.32 -3.86
C SER A 46 4.71 8.86 -4.08
N VAL A 47 4.13 8.16 -5.07
CA VAL A 47 4.35 6.72 -5.30
C VAL A 47 5.82 6.36 -5.52
N PRO A 48 6.62 7.08 -6.34
CA PRO A 48 8.04 6.73 -6.51
C PRO A 48 8.83 6.75 -5.19
N LYS A 49 8.59 7.76 -4.34
CA LYS A 49 9.25 7.88 -3.03
C LYS A 49 8.72 6.85 -2.03
N LEU A 50 7.44 6.49 -2.10
CA LEU A 50 6.87 5.41 -1.28
C LEU A 50 7.47 4.05 -1.64
N LEU A 51 7.72 3.77 -2.93
CA LEU A 51 8.40 2.55 -3.39
C LEU A 51 9.85 2.48 -2.86
N GLU A 52 10.57 3.60 -2.86
CA GLU A 52 11.88 3.67 -2.23
C GLU A 52 11.83 3.40 -0.73
N LEU A 53 10.86 4.00 -0.03
CA LEU A 53 10.68 3.80 1.42
C LEU A 53 10.34 2.33 1.74
N ARG A 54 9.43 1.72 0.97
CA ARG A 54 9.08 0.29 1.06
C ARG A 54 10.31 -0.59 0.93
N LYS A 55 11.18 -0.29 -0.06
CA LYS A 55 12.43 -1.03 -0.27
C LYS A 55 13.36 -0.90 0.93
N GLU A 56 13.45 0.28 1.54
CA GLU A 56 14.29 0.49 2.73
C GLU A 56 13.77 -0.29 3.94
N LEU A 57 12.45 -0.23 4.19
CA LEU A 57 11.80 -0.99 5.27
C LEU A 57 11.99 -2.51 5.11
N SER A 58 12.04 -3.00 3.87
CA SER A 58 12.21 -4.42 3.55
C SER A 58 13.63 -4.96 3.77
N LYS A 59 14.63 -4.11 4.03
CA LYS A 59 16.03 -4.52 4.25
C LYS A 59 16.36 -4.82 5.72
N SER A 60 15.48 -4.49 6.66
CA SER A 60 15.80 -4.54 8.08
C SER A 60 15.73 -5.96 8.65
N ASP A 61 16.75 -6.34 9.43
CA ASP A 61 16.82 -7.63 10.15
C ASP A 61 15.84 -7.70 11.34
N GLN A 62 15.27 -6.55 11.75
CA GLN A 62 14.27 -6.48 12.83
C GLN A 62 12.89 -6.83 12.26
N LYS A 63 12.47 -8.07 12.50
CA LYS A 63 11.37 -8.69 11.76
C LYS A 63 10.04 -7.97 11.95
N ASP A 64 9.56 -7.77 13.17
CA ASP A 64 8.11 -7.53 13.31
C ASP A 64 7.69 -6.09 13.00
N TRP A 65 8.42 -5.09 13.51
CA TRP A 65 8.03 -3.68 13.33
C TRP A 65 8.22 -3.21 11.88
N PHE A 66 9.34 -3.56 11.25
CA PHE A 66 9.61 -3.16 9.86
C PHE A 66 8.69 -3.87 8.86
N ILE A 67 8.32 -5.13 9.11
CA ILE A 67 7.31 -5.85 8.32
C ILE A 67 5.96 -5.12 8.41
N ALA A 68 5.51 -4.78 9.62
CA ALA A 68 4.27 -4.04 9.80
C ALA A 68 4.29 -2.69 9.05
N LYS A 69 5.39 -1.94 9.15
CA LYS A 69 5.54 -0.66 8.45
C LYS A 69 5.65 -0.80 6.93
N ALA A 70 6.28 -1.85 6.41
CA ALA A 70 6.27 -2.12 4.98
C ALA A 70 4.84 -2.38 4.48
N GLY A 71 4.04 -3.14 5.25
CA GLY A 71 2.62 -3.38 4.93
C GLY A 71 1.77 -2.10 4.96
N GLU A 72 2.00 -1.21 5.93
CA GLU A 72 1.36 0.11 5.95
C GLU A 72 1.74 0.95 4.71
N VAL A 73 3.00 0.90 4.28
CA VAL A 73 3.46 1.58 3.06
C VAL A 73 2.83 0.98 1.81
N ASP A 74 2.60 -0.33 1.74
CA ASP A 74 1.90 -0.98 0.63
C ASP A 74 0.45 -0.47 0.50
N ILE A 75 -0.24 -0.27 1.63
CA ILE A 75 -1.57 0.34 1.65
C ILE A 75 -1.52 1.79 1.14
N LEU A 76 -0.52 2.57 1.56
CA LEU A 76 -0.34 3.95 1.10
C LEU A 76 -0.04 4.02 -0.40
N ILE A 77 0.79 3.12 -0.92
CA ILE A 77 1.08 3.01 -2.35
C ILE A 77 -0.23 2.78 -3.11
N ALA A 78 -1.04 1.80 -2.68
CA ALA A 78 -2.32 1.50 -3.32
C ALA A 78 -3.30 2.69 -3.28
N ALA A 79 -3.40 3.38 -2.13
CA ALA A 79 -4.25 4.55 -1.97
C ALA A 79 -3.80 5.75 -2.82
N CYS A 80 -2.49 5.93 -3.00
CA CYS A 80 -1.93 7.04 -3.79
C CYS A 80 -1.88 6.74 -5.29
N PHE A 81 -1.93 5.48 -5.70
CA PHE A 81 -1.71 5.08 -7.10
C PHE A 81 -2.79 5.57 -8.06
N GLY A 82 -4.02 5.81 -7.58
CA GLY A 82 -5.12 6.23 -8.45
C GLY A 82 -5.58 5.15 -9.43
N LEU A 83 -5.36 3.87 -9.11
CA LEU A 83 -5.86 2.75 -9.90
C LEU A 83 -7.38 2.66 -9.78
N ASN A 84 -8.06 2.55 -10.93
CA ASN A 84 -9.47 2.19 -10.98
C ASN A 84 -9.59 0.74 -11.48
N ILE A 85 -10.11 -0.14 -10.63
CA ILE A 85 -10.27 -1.56 -10.93
C ILE A 85 -11.73 -1.93 -10.68
N GLU A 86 -12.40 -2.42 -11.71
CA GLU A 86 -13.81 -2.80 -11.66
C GLU A 86 -13.99 -4.18 -12.31
N SER A 87 -14.80 -5.02 -11.67
CA SER A 87 -15.25 -6.28 -12.24
C SER A 87 -16.77 -6.27 -12.35
N SER A 88 -17.31 -6.57 -13.52
CA SER A 88 -18.75 -6.60 -13.77
C SER A 88 -19.17 -7.86 -14.50
N THR A 89 -20.46 -8.19 -14.41
CA THR A 89 -21.07 -9.30 -15.13
C THR A 89 -22.47 -8.92 -15.57
N THR A 90 -22.94 -9.52 -16.66
CA THR A 90 -24.32 -9.37 -17.13
C THR A 90 -25.28 -10.38 -16.47
N SER A 91 -24.75 -11.32 -15.67
CA SER A 91 -25.53 -12.39 -15.02
C SER A 91 -25.67 -12.14 -13.53
N ALA A 92 -26.90 -11.95 -13.05
CA ALA A 92 -27.19 -11.74 -11.62
C ALA A 92 -27.12 -13.03 -10.78
N THR A 93 -27.24 -14.20 -11.40
CA THR A 93 -27.20 -15.51 -10.73
C THR A 93 -26.49 -16.54 -11.61
N VAL A 94 -25.82 -17.51 -11.00
CA VAL A 94 -25.18 -18.64 -11.68
C VAL A 94 -25.40 -19.92 -10.88
N SER A 95 -25.61 -21.05 -11.56
CA SER A 95 -25.71 -22.37 -10.93
C SER A 95 -24.35 -23.07 -10.91
N ALA A 96 -24.17 -24.04 -10.00
CA ALA A 96 -22.96 -24.85 -9.97
C ALA A 96 -22.70 -25.52 -11.34
N GLY A 97 -21.47 -25.40 -11.84
CA GLY A 97 -21.07 -25.92 -13.15
C GLY A 97 -21.37 -25.01 -14.34
N GLN A 98 -22.10 -23.89 -14.16
CA GLN A 98 -22.29 -22.89 -15.21
C GLN A 98 -21.13 -21.88 -15.24
N THR A 99 -20.79 -21.41 -16.44
CA THR A 99 -19.79 -20.35 -16.63
C THR A 99 -20.40 -18.99 -16.28
N LEU A 100 -19.67 -18.20 -15.49
CA LEU A 100 -19.99 -16.80 -15.20
C LEU A 100 -19.12 -15.89 -16.07
N PRO A 101 -19.66 -15.15 -17.05
CA PRO A 101 -18.89 -14.18 -17.82
C PRO A 101 -18.56 -12.97 -16.93
N ILE A 102 -17.27 -12.72 -16.69
CA ILE A 102 -16.77 -11.57 -15.93
C ILE A 102 -15.98 -10.67 -16.88
N LYS A 103 -16.34 -9.38 -16.90
CA LYS A 103 -15.53 -8.32 -17.52
C LYS A 103 -14.71 -7.68 -16.42
N LEU A 104 -13.39 -7.60 -16.62
CA LEU A 104 -12.48 -6.88 -15.74
C LEU A 104 -11.97 -5.63 -16.47
N GLU A 105 -12.11 -4.48 -15.84
CA GLU A 105 -11.55 -3.20 -16.29
C GLU A 105 -10.53 -2.73 -15.25
N ALA A 106 -9.35 -2.34 -15.73
CA ALA A 106 -8.27 -1.81 -14.91
C ALA A 106 -7.64 -0.62 -15.64
N ILE A 107 -7.63 0.54 -14.99
CA ILE A 107 -7.21 1.81 -15.57
C ILE A 107 -6.18 2.44 -14.63
N ASN A 108 -5.08 2.92 -15.20
CA ASN A 108 -4.06 3.67 -14.50
C ASN A 108 -4.21 5.17 -14.77
N ARG A 109 -4.63 5.93 -13.76
CA ARG A 109 -4.77 7.40 -13.85
C ARG A 109 -3.56 8.16 -13.33
N SER A 110 -2.44 7.46 -13.13
CA SER A 110 -1.19 8.06 -12.70
C SER A 110 -0.15 8.07 -13.80
N ASN A 111 0.81 8.98 -13.65
CA ASN A 111 2.01 9.01 -14.48
C ASN A 111 3.01 7.89 -14.15
N VAL A 112 2.74 7.04 -13.16
CA VAL A 112 3.60 5.92 -12.79
C VAL A 112 3.22 4.70 -13.63
N PRO A 113 4.15 4.09 -14.39
CA PRO A 113 3.85 2.90 -15.19
C PRO A 113 3.43 1.72 -14.31
N VAL A 114 2.37 1.03 -14.74
CA VAL A 114 1.84 -0.17 -14.07
C VAL A 114 1.70 -1.30 -15.07
N GLN A 115 2.08 -2.50 -14.64
CA GLN A 115 1.77 -3.73 -15.33
C GLN A 115 0.79 -4.55 -14.50
N LEU A 116 -0.32 -4.96 -15.12
CA LEU A 116 -1.24 -5.93 -14.56
C LEU A 116 -0.69 -7.33 -14.84
N VAL A 117 -0.18 -7.98 -13.80
CA VAL A 117 0.45 -9.29 -13.91
C VAL A 117 -0.59 -10.41 -13.90
N GLU A 118 -1.49 -10.38 -12.92
CA GLU A 118 -2.46 -11.46 -12.68
C GLU A 118 -3.74 -10.90 -12.03
N ALA A 119 -4.88 -11.52 -12.33
CA ALA A 119 -6.11 -11.41 -11.57
C ALA A 119 -6.47 -12.78 -10.97
N SER A 120 -6.72 -12.84 -9.67
CA SER A 120 -7.11 -14.08 -8.98
C SER A 120 -8.61 -14.08 -8.69
N ILE A 121 -9.24 -15.25 -8.86
CA ILE A 121 -10.67 -15.47 -8.66
C ILE A 121 -10.82 -16.42 -7.46
N PRO A 122 -10.97 -15.90 -6.23
CA PRO A 122 -10.86 -16.70 -5.01
C PRO A 122 -11.90 -17.82 -4.92
N VAL A 123 -13.09 -17.61 -5.50
CA VAL A 123 -14.19 -18.58 -5.45
C VAL A 123 -13.91 -19.87 -6.23
N THR A 124 -13.13 -19.78 -7.32
CA THR A 124 -12.76 -20.96 -8.13
C THR A 124 -11.29 -21.35 -7.97
N GLY A 125 -10.47 -20.49 -7.35
CA GLY A 125 -9.02 -20.64 -7.30
C GLY A 125 -8.34 -20.45 -8.65
N GLN A 126 -9.06 -19.97 -9.67
CA GLN A 126 -8.47 -19.67 -10.97
C GLN A 126 -7.69 -18.37 -10.94
N ASN A 127 -6.57 -18.36 -11.64
CA ASN A 127 -5.77 -17.18 -11.89
C ASN A 127 -5.72 -16.88 -13.38
N LEU A 128 -5.98 -15.64 -13.74
CA LEU A 128 -5.83 -15.13 -15.09
C LEU A 128 -4.55 -14.32 -15.16
N ARG A 129 -3.52 -14.89 -15.80
CA ARG A 129 -2.26 -14.20 -16.07
C ARG A 129 -2.42 -13.29 -17.29
N LEU A 130 -2.08 -12.02 -17.13
CA LEU A 130 -2.32 -10.96 -18.12
C LEU A 130 -1.00 -10.36 -18.64
N ASP A 131 -0.01 -10.16 -17.75
CA ASP A 131 1.31 -9.58 -18.06
C ASP A 131 1.25 -8.33 -18.96
N ALA A 132 0.21 -7.50 -18.83
CA ALA A 132 -0.08 -6.40 -19.74
C ALA A 132 0.15 -5.04 -19.07
N PRO A 133 0.78 -4.05 -19.75
CA PRO A 133 0.81 -2.69 -19.24
C PRO A 133 -0.60 -2.13 -19.17
N LEU A 134 -0.93 -1.42 -18.09
CA LEU A 134 -2.18 -0.68 -18.02
C LEU A 134 -2.05 0.61 -18.84
N PRO A 135 -3.04 0.92 -19.69
CA PRO A 135 -3.07 2.20 -20.39
C PRO A 135 -3.12 3.34 -19.37
N GLN A 136 -2.40 4.42 -19.68
CA GLN A 136 -2.49 5.68 -18.95
C GLN A 136 -3.62 6.51 -19.56
N ASP A 137 -4.52 7.00 -18.71
CA ASP A 137 -5.54 7.99 -19.07
C ASP A 137 -4.95 9.41 -19.18
#